data_AF-A0AAD3RN88-F1
#
_entry.id   AF-A0AAD3RN88-F1
#
_cell.length_a   1.000
_cell.length_b   1.000
_cell.length_c   1.000
_cell.angle_alpha   90.00
_cell.angle_beta   90.00
_cell.angle_gamma   90.00
#
_symmetry.space_group_name_H-M   'P 1'
#
loop_
_entity.id
_entity.type
_entity.pdbx_description
1 polymer ?
#
loop_
_entity_poly.entity_id
_entity_poly.type
_entity_poly.pdbx_seq_one_letter_code
_entity_poly.pdbx_strand_id
1 'polypeptide(L)'
;MKLKTFQCPATHYLVQFKYSVLRFFLEQYYWVKALTLFVTHYPPLCELERAYPAHVSNYHMAFLLNEPDIAADTDDGEVQPEFITFLYQLTEGAAGRSYGLNVARLADIPDPILHTAARKARELESMVNARRKNKKLLSDLWSVSDRSSLVEWLQSNS
;
A
#
# COMPACT_ATOMS: atom_id res chain seq x y z
N MET A 1 12.62 -8.52 -17.31
CA MET A 1 13.99 -8.35 -16.76
C MET A 1 14.00 -8.89 -15.34
N LYS A 2 14.75 -9.96 -15.06
CA LYS A 2 14.87 -10.54 -13.71
C LYS A 2 15.74 -9.62 -12.86
N LEU A 3 15.32 -9.27 -11.63
CA LEU A 3 16.29 -8.84 -10.63
C LEU A 3 15.82 -9.01 -9.18
N LYS A 4 16.76 -9.55 -8.41
CA LYS A 4 16.76 -9.85 -6.98
C LYS A 4 16.70 -8.57 -6.14
N THR A 5 16.03 -8.69 -5.01
CA THR A 5 15.90 -7.70 -3.96
C THR A 5 17.14 -7.67 -3.05
N PHE A 6 17.60 -6.46 -2.72
CA PHE A 6 18.42 -6.19 -1.53
C PHE A 6 17.69 -5.11 -0.72
N GLN A 7 17.42 -5.41 0.55
CA GLN A 7 16.73 -4.55 1.51
C GLN A 7 17.71 -3.49 2.02
N CYS A 8 17.38 -2.20 1.94
CA CYS A 8 18.21 -1.08 2.45
C CYS A 8 17.31 0.03 3.05
N PRO A 9 17.76 0.85 4.03
CA PRO A 9 16.94 1.78 4.84
C PRO A 9 16.28 2.96 4.09
N ALA A 10 16.36 2.98 2.77
CA ALA A 10 16.02 4.10 1.90
C ALA A 10 14.54 4.15 1.45
N THR A 11 13.60 3.62 2.25
CA THR A 11 12.20 3.46 1.80
C THR A 11 11.55 4.78 1.39
N HIS A 12 11.78 5.87 2.12
CA HIS A 12 11.20 7.18 1.78
C HIS A 12 11.82 7.80 0.51
N TYR A 13 13.16 7.80 0.39
CA TYR A 13 13.85 8.36 -0.77
C TYR A 13 13.56 7.57 -2.04
N LEU A 14 13.50 6.22 -1.95
CA LEU A 14 13.16 5.38 -3.09
C LEU A 14 11.71 5.57 -3.54
N VAL A 15 10.78 5.76 -2.60
CA VAL A 15 9.38 6.11 -2.92
C VAL A 15 9.32 7.45 -3.65
N GLN A 16 10.03 8.48 -3.17
CA GLN A 16 10.06 9.79 -3.81
C GLN A 16 10.68 9.74 -5.20
N PHE A 17 11.83 9.07 -5.35
CA PHE A 17 12.50 8.92 -6.63
C PHE A 17 11.56 8.24 -7.66
N LYS A 18 10.91 7.13 -7.27
CA LYS A 18 9.96 6.44 -8.15
C LYS A 18 8.76 7.31 -8.51
N TYR A 19 8.23 8.06 -7.54
CA TYR A 19 7.14 9.00 -7.78
C TYR A 19 7.54 10.09 -8.79
N SER A 20 8.71 10.70 -8.62
CA SER A 20 9.25 11.72 -9.53
C SER A 20 9.48 11.18 -10.93
N VAL A 21 10.03 9.96 -11.06
CA VAL A 21 10.23 9.33 -12.37
C VAL A 21 8.90 9.05 -13.06
N LEU A 22 7.93 8.48 -12.35
CA LEU A 22 6.62 8.20 -12.92
C LEU A 22 5.90 9.50 -13.33
N ARG A 23 5.98 10.53 -12.49
CA ARG A 23 5.44 11.86 -12.80
C ARG A 23 6.12 12.51 -14.01
N PHE A 24 7.44 12.36 -14.16
CA PHE A 24 8.17 12.86 -15.32
C PHE A 24 7.63 12.25 -16.63
N PHE A 25 7.37 10.95 -16.66
CA PHE A 25 6.77 10.29 -17.83
C PHE A 25 5.34 10.75 -18.12
N LEU A 26 4.59 11.20 -17.10
CA LEU A 26 3.22 11.68 -17.26
C LEU A 26 3.14 13.16 -17.69
N GLU A 27 4.01 14.02 -17.17
CA GLU A 27 3.93 15.47 -17.37
C GLU A 27 4.73 15.97 -18.59
N GLN A 28 5.80 15.28 -19.00
CA GLN A 28 6.63 15.72 -20.13
C GLN A 28 5.98 15.36 -21.48
N TYR A 29 5.06 16.23 -21.88
CA TYR A 29 4.09 16.05 -22.97
C TYR A 29 4.69 16.03 -24.39
N TYR A 30 5.97 16.34 -24.59
CA TYR A 30 6.46 16.72 -25.92
C TYR A 30 7.24 15.64 -26.69
N TRP A 31 7.72 14.56 -26.07
CA TRP A 31 8.54 13.55 -26.80
C TRP A 31 8.32 12.08 -26.45
N VAL A 32 7.66 11.73 -25.33
CA VAL A 32 7.61 10.33 -24.89
C VAL A 32 6.26 9.96 -24.27
N LYS A 33 5.15 10.09 -25.01
CA LYS A 33 3.88 9.42 -24.67
C LYS A 33 3.97 7.91 -24.97
N ALA A 34 5.00 7.26 -24.44
CA ALA A 34 5.20 5.84 -24.60
C ALA A 34 4.27 5.09 -23.65
N LEU A 35 3.72 3.97 -24.14
CA LEU A 35 2.95 3.06 -23.32
C LEU A 35 3.85 2.51 -22.21
N THR A 36 3.55 2.85 -20.96
CA THR A 36 4.43 2.62 -19.81
C THR A 36 3.79 1.64 -18.84
N LEU A 37 4.47 0.53 -18.56
CA LEU A 37 4.12 -0.38 -17.49
C LEU A 37 5.02 -0.14 -16.28
N PHE A 38 4.44 0.30 -15.16
CA PHE A 38 5.19 0.60 -13.94
C PHE A 38 4.82 -0.37 -12.81
N VAL A 39 5.70 -1.33 -12.52
CA VAL A 39 5.49 -2.31 -11.44
C VAL A 39 6.06 -1.78 -10.13
N THR A 40 5.24 -1.72 -9.08
CA THR A 40 5.64 -1.18 -7.78
C THR A 40 5.04 -1.95 -6.60
N HIS A 41 5.79 -2.01 -5.49
CA HIS A 41 5.32 -2.49 -4.19
C HIS A 41 5.01 -1.34 -3.22
N TYR A 42 4.90 -0.11 -3.72
CA TYR A 42 4.67 1.07 -2.91
C TYR A 42 3.23 1.57 -3.08
N PRO A 43 2.33 1.29 -2.13
CA PRO A 43 0.93 1.73 -2.17
C PRO A 43 0.74 3.23 -2.41
N PRO A 44 1.56 4.15 -1.86
CA PRO A 44 1.38 5.59 -2.11
C PRO A 44 1.43 6.00 -3.58
N LEU A 45 2.10 5.23 -4.45
CA LEU A 45 2.15 5.54 -5.88
C LEU A 45 0.82 5.29 -6.58
N CYS A 46 -0.06 4.44 -6.02
CA CYS A 46 -1.39 4.18 -6.59
C CYS A 46 -2.28 5.44 -6.56
N GLU A 47 -1.96 6.43 -5.72
CA GLU A 47 -2.67 7.71 -5.66
C GLU A 47 -2.49 8.57 -6.93
N LEU A 48 -1.49 8.27 -7.76
CA LEU A 48 -1.28 8.95 -9.04
C LEU A 48 -2.42 8.73 -10.03
N GLU A 49 -3.13 7.60 -9.95
CA GLU A 49 -4.35 7.37 -10.75
C GLU A 49 -5.40 8.44 -10.48
N ARG A 50 -5.56 8.88 -9.23
CA ARG A 50 -6.50 9.97 -8.87
C ARG A 50 -6.05 11.33 -9.41
N ALA A 51 -4.74 11.56 -9.48
CA ALA A 51 -4.18 12.80 -10.00
C ALA A 51 -4.22 12.87 -11.54
N TYR A 52 -4.12 11.73 -12.24
CA TYR A 52 -4.08 11.65 -13.69
C TYR A 52 -5.02 10.55 -14.26
N PRO A 53 -6.35 10.62 -14.02
CA PRO A 53 -7.29 9.54 -14.32
C PRO A 53 -7.43 9.20 -15.81
N ALA A 54 -7.10 10.14 -16.71
CA ALA A 54 -7.13 9.93 -18.15
C ALA A 54 -5.88 9.20 -18.70
N HIS A 55 -4.82 9.08 -17.91
CA HIS A 55 -3.51 8.60 -18.37
C HIS A 55 -2.94 7.46 -17.53
N VAL A 56 -3.46 7.24 -16.32
CA VAL A 56 -2.96 6.26 -15.36
C VAL A 56 -4.13 5.38 -14.93
N SER A 57 -3.91 4.07 -14.97
CA SER A 57 -4.83 3.07 -14.43
C SER A 57 -4.02 2.09 -13.59
N ASN A 58 -4.50 1.80 -12.38
CA ASN A 58 -3.87 0.84 -11.49
C ASN A 58 -4.33 -0.57 -11.83
N TYR A 59 -3.39 -1.53 -11.78
CA TYR A 59 -3.68 -2.94 -11.93
C TYR A 59 -2.89 -3.75 -10.91
N HIS A 60 -3.44 -4.92 -10.55
CA HIS A 60 -2.78 -5.90 -9.70
C HIS A 60 -3.04 -7.32 -10.21
N MET A 61 -2.25 -8.28 -9.74
CA MET A 61 -2.48 -9.70 -10.06
C MET A 61 -3.56 -10.25 -9.13
N ALA A 62 -4.59 -10.85 -9.71
CA ALA A 62 -5.70 -11.47 -9.01
C ALA A 62 -5.25 -12.66 -8.17
N PHE A 63 -5.97 -12.85 -7.07
CA PHE A 63 -5.75 -13.92 -6.13
C PHE A 63 -7.08 -14.30 -5.46
N LEU A 64 -7.16 -15.53 -4.97
CA LEU A 64 -8.26 -16.01 -4.14
C LEU A 64 -7.78 -16.09 -2.69
N LEU A 65 -8.58 -15.56 -1.79
CA LEU A 65 -8.44 -15.76 -0.36
C LEU A 65 -9.28 -16.98 0.01
N ASN A 66 -8.61 -18.03 0.49
CA ASN A 66 -9.29 -19.13 1.13
C ASN A 66 -9.30 -18.79 2.63
N GLU A 67 -10.50 -18.56 3.16
CA GLU A 67 -10.70 -18.50 4.59
C GLU A 67 -10.26 -19.84 5.19
N PRO A 68 -9.56 -19.85 6.34
CA PRO A 68 -9.25 -21.10 7.01
C PRO A 68 -10.56 -21.79 7.44
N ASP A 69 -10.74 -23.05 7.06
CA ASP A 69 -11.88 -23.91 7.43
C ASP A 69 -11.94 -24.27 8.94
N ILE A 70 -11.37 -23.45 9.82
CA ILE A 70 -11.38 -23.72 11.25
C ILE A 70 -11.96 -22.53 11.99
N ALA A 71 -13.26 -22.63 12.23
CA ALA A 71 -13.86 -22.16 13.47
C ALA A 71 -13.03 -22.73 14.64
N ALA A 72 -12.19 -21.91 15.25
CA ALA A 72 -11.68 -22.17 16.57
C ALA A 72 -11.65 -20.85 17.33
N ASP A 73 -12.69 -20.69 18.14
CA ASP A 73 -12.69 -19.92 19.36
C ASP A 73 -11.51 -20.39 20.25
N THR A 74 -10.29 -19.99 19.91
CA THR A 74 -9.17 -20.03 20.86
C THR A 74 -8.98 -18.63 21.40
N ASP A 75 -9.18 -18.51 22.70
CA ASP A 75 -9.08 -17.33 23.58
C ASP A 75 -7.75 -16.55 23.47
N ASP A 76 -6.77 -17.07 22.71
CA ASP A 76 -5.40 -16.57 22.62
C ASP A 76 -5.11 -15.64 21.43
N GLY A 77 -6.12 -15.23 20.65
CA GLY A 77 -5.96 -14.19 19.62
C GLY A 77 -4.96 -14.54 18.50
N GLU A 78 -4.69 -15.84 18.29
CA GLU A 78 -3.79 -16.32 17.24
C GLU A 78 -4.41 -16.07 15.87
N VAL A 79 -3.96 -14.99 15.21
CA VAL A 79 -4.32 -14.72 13.82
C VAL A 79 -3.60 -15.72 12.94
N GLN A 80 -4.31 -16.75 12.50
CA GLN A 80 -3.85 -17.65 11.45
C GLN A 80 -3.72 -16.88 10.13
N PRO A 81 -2.60 -16.99 9.41
CA PRO A 81 -2.44 -16.36 8.10
C PRO A 81 -3.47 -16.92 7.11
N GLU A 82 -4.20 -16.03 6.44
CA GLU A 82 -5.11 -16.32 5.32
C GLU A 82 -4.38 -17.14 4.24
N PHE A 83 -5.01 -18.16 3.64
CA PHE A 83 -4.40 -18.93 2.56
C PHE A 83 -4.70 -18.25 1.22
N ILE A 84 -3.67 -17.98 0.41
CA ILE A 84 -3.83 -17.27 -0.86
C ILE A 84 -3.44 -18.13 -2.05
N THR A 85 -4.32 -18.19 -3.06
CA THR A 85 -4.04 -18.78 -4.36
C THR A 85 -3.84 -17.69 -5.41
N PHE A 86 -2.65 -17.60 -6.01
CA PHE A 86 -2.36 -16.65 -7.08
C PHE A 86 -2.94 -17.12 -8.41
N LEU A 87 -3.81 -16.32 -9.03
CA LEU A 87 -4.47 -16.66 -10.30
C LEU A 87 -3.67 -16.24 -11.53
N TYR A 88 -2.64 -15.40 -11.35
CA TYR A 88 -1.84 -14.81 -12.43
C TYR A 88 -2.67 -14.07 -13.50
N GLN A 89 -3.88 -13.65 -13.17
CA GLN A 89 -4.74 -12.81 -14.00
C GLN A 89 -4.54 -11.34 -13.62
N LEU A 90 -4.43 -10.44 -14.59
CA LEU A 90 -4.35 -9.01 -14.33
C LEU A 90 -5.77 -8.45 -14.10
N THR A 91 -5.98 -7.74 -13.00
CA THR A 91 -7.26 -7.12 -12.62
C THR A 91 -7.04 -5.65 -12.31
N GLU A 92 -8.03 -4.82 -12.64
CA GLU A 92 -8.01 -3.38 -12.38
C GLU A 92 -8.07 -3.07 -10.87
N GLY A 93 -7.47 -1.95 -10.49
CA GLY A 93 -7.39 -1.46 -9.12
C GLY A 93 -6.04 -1.71 -8.45
N ALA A 94 -5.82 -1.02 -7.33
CA ALA A 94 -4.65 -1.19 -6.50
C ALA A 94 -4.74 -2.47 -5.65
N ALA A 95 -3.61 -3.14 -5.43
CA ALA A 95 -3.55 -4.29 -4.53
C ALA A 95 -3.90 -3.86 -3.09
N GLY A 96 -4.86 -4.56 -2.46
CA GLY A 96 -5.37 -4.20 -1.15
C GLY A 96 -4.41 -4.45 0.02
N ARG A 97 -3.55 -5.48 -0.06
CA ARG A 97 -2.63 -5.88 1.03
C ARG A 97 -1.32 -6.45 0.49
N SER A 98 -0.29 -6.50 1.33
CA SER A 98 0.99 -7.15 0.99
C SER A 98 0.91 -8.66 1.15
N TYR A 99 1.29 -9.40 0.10
CA TYR A 99 1.23 -10.87 0.08
C TYR A 99 2.54 -11.54 0.46
N GLY A 100 3.51 -10.80 1.01
CA GLY A 100 4.84 -11.33 1.34
C GLY A 100 4.82 -12.48 2.35
N LEU A 101 3.90 -12.43 3.32
CA LEU A 101 3.68 -13.51 4.29
C LEU A 101 3.20 -14.81 3.63
N ASN A 102 2.37 -14.70 2.60
CA ASN A 102 1.86 -15.86 1.85
C ASN A 102 2.96 -16.51 1.02
N VAL A 103 3.81 -15.70 0.37
CA VAL A 103 4.99 -16.21 -0.34
C VAL A 103 5.98 -16.86 0.62
N ALA A 104 6.16 -16.31 1.82
CA ALA A 104 6.99 -16.90 2.87
C ALA A 104 6.46 -18.27 3.34
N ARG A 105 5.14 -18.42 3.48
CA ARG A 105 4.51 -19.71 3.78
C ARG A 105 4.73 -20.73 2.66
N LEU A 106 4.59 -20.33 1.40
CA LEU A 106 4.89 -21.19 0.24
C LEU A 106 6.37 -21.62 0.18
N ALA A 107 7.26 -20.83 0.78
CA ALA A 107 8.69 -21.12 0.90
C ALA A 107 9.02 -21.99 2.14
N ASP A 108 8.01 -22.54 2.81
CA ASP A 108 8.14 -23.41 3.99
C ASP A 108 8.85 -22.72 5.17
N ILE A 109 8.62 -21.40 5.33
CA ILE A 109 9.09 -20.66 6.50
C ILE A 109 8.21 -21.04 7.71
N PRO A 110 8.80 -21.38 8.87
CA PRO A 110 8.05 -21.79 10.06
C PRO A 110 6.97 -20.81 10.51
N ASP A 111 5.79 -21.32 10.85
CA ASP A 111 4.64 -20.52 11.31
C ASP A 111 4.95 -19.56 12.47
N PRO A 112 5.74 -19.90 13.50
CA PRO A 112 6.08 -18.96 14.57
C PRO A 112 6.76 -17.67 14.07
N ILE A 113 7.54 -17.78 12.98
CA ILE A 113 8.19 -16.65 12.33
C ILE A 113 7.15 -15.84 11.56
N LEU A 114 6.25 -16.51 10.84
CA LEU A 114 5.16 -15.87 10.09
C LEU A 114 4.21 -15.09 11.02
N HIS A 115 3.81 -15.65 12.16
CA HIS A 115 2.98 -14.94 13.14
C HIS A 115 3.67 -13.69 13.69
N THR A 116 4.95 -13.79 14.03
CA THR A 116 5.74 -12.64 14.49
C THR A 116 5.83 -11.56 13.41
N ALA A 117 6.10 -11.95 12.16
CA ALA A 117 6.15 -11.04 11.03
C ALA A 117 4.80 -10.37 10.74
N ALA A 118 3.69 -11.12 10.83
CA ALA A 118 2.34 -10.59 10.66
C ALA A 118 1.99 -9.54 11.71
N ARG A 119 2.31 -9.82 12.98
CA ARG A 119 2.13 -8.85 14.07
C ARG A 119 2.94 -7.58 13.83
N LYS A 120 4.23 -7.72 13.47
CA LYS A 120 5.10 -6.57 13.19
C LYS A 120 4.67 -5.76 11.97
N ALA A 121 4.17 -6.41 10.93
CA ALA A 121 3.63 -5.72 9.77
C ALA A 121 2.41 -4.86 10.15
N ARG A 122 1.49 -5.41 10.96
CA ARG A 122 0.29 -4.69 11.44
C ARG A 122 0.66 -3.51 12.35
N GLU A 123 1.60 -3.71 13.27
CA GLU A 123 2.12 -2.64 14.14
C GLU A 123 2.67 -1.47 13.29
N LEU A 124 3.52 -1.78 12.30
CA LEU A 124 4.14 -0.77 11.45
C LEU A 124 3.12 -0.04 10.56
N GLU A 125 2.18 -0.77 9.95
CA GLU A 125 1.14 -0.20 9.11
C GLU A 125 0.26 0.77 9.90
N SER A 126 -0.16 0.38 11.11
CA SER A 126 -0.92 1.24 12.01
C SER A 126 -0.15 2.53 12.35
N MET A 127 1.12 2.42 12.72
CA MET A 127 1.98 3.57 13.04
C MET A 127 2.15 4.52 11.85
N VAL A 128 2.38 3.99 10.65
CA VAL A 128 2.57 4.80 9.43
C VAL A 128 1.26 5.49 9.04
N ASN A 129 0.14 4.79 9.10
CA ASN A 129 -1.17 5.34 8.78
C ASN A 129 -1.59 6.43 9.78
N ALA A 130 -1.36 6.23 11.07
CA ALA A 130 -1.61 7.23 12.10
C ALA A 130 -0.78 8.51 11.87
N ARG A 131 0.53 8.37 11.62
CA ARG A 131 1.41 9.50 11.29
C ARG A 131 0.95 10.25 10.04
N ARG A 132 0.55 9.51 9.00
CA ARG A 132 0.06 10.10 7.75
C ARG A 132 -1.24 10.88 7.95
N LYS A 133 -2.19 10.32 8.70
CA LYS A 133 -3.43 11.01 9.09
C LYS A 133 -3.12 12.29 9.85
N ASN A 134 -2.30 12.22 10.91
CA ASN A 134 -1.95 13.39 11.72
C ASN A 134 -1.27 14.49 10.89
N LYS A 135 -0.34 14.13 9.99
CA LYS A 135 0.31 15.10 9.11
C LYS A 135 -0.69 15.77 8.16
N LYS A 136 -1.65 15.02 7.63
CA LYS A 136 -2.71 15.55 6.78
C LYS A 136 -3.62 16.50 7.56
N LEU A 137 -4.10 16.08 8.73
CA LEU A 137 -4.91 16.91 9.63
C LEU A 137 -4.20 18.22 10.00
N LEU A 138 -2.91 18.16 10.33
CA LEU A 138 -2.11 19.35 10.63
C LEU A 138 -1.93 20.26 9.41
N SER A 139 -1.70 19.70 8.22
CA SER A 139 -1.62 20.47 6.98
C SER A 139 -2.94 21.16 6.65
N ASP A 140 -4.05 20.45 6.83
CA ASP A 140 -5.40 20.97 6.58
C ASP A 140 -5.69 22.10 7.58
N LEU A 141 -5.42 21.88 8.88
CA LEU A 141 -5.57 22.90 9.93
C LEU A 141 -4.71 24.14 9.68
N TRP A 142 -3.46 23.96 9.25
CA TRP A 142 -2.56 25.08 8.95
C TRP A 142 -3.03 25.95 7.77
N SER A 143 -3.85 25.38 6.88
CA SER A 143 -4.44 26.12 5.75
C SER A 143 -5.69 26.92 6.13
N VAL A 144 -6.24 26.72 7.33
CA VAL A 144 -7.43 27.43 7.81
C VAL A 144 -7.05 28.80 8.35
N SER A 145 -7.56 29.86 7.72
CA SER A 145 -7.33 31.25 8.11
C SER A 145 -8.51 31.92 8.81
N ASP A 146 -9.73 31.36 8.71
CA ASP A 146 -10.95 31.93 9.31
C ASP A 146 -11.50 31.09 10.47
N ARG A 147 -12.14 31.77 11.42
CA ARG A 147 -12.74 31.14 12.62
C ARG A 147 -13.90 30.21 12.26
N SER A 148 -14.70 30.56 11.26
CA SER A 148 -15.88 29.79 10.86
C SER A 148 -15.48 28.44 10.28
N SER A 149 -14.48 28.45 9.39
CA SER A 149 -13.90 27.23 8.80
C SER A 149 -13.18 26.35 9.83
N LEU A 150 -12.62 26.94 10.89
CA LEU A 150 -11.99 26.18 11.97
C LEU A 150 -13.02 25.41 12.81
N VAL A 151 -14.21 25.99 13.03
CA VAL A 151 -15.32 25.33 13.73
C VAL A 151 -15.88 24.17 12.90
N GLU A 152 -16.02 24.34 11.59
CA GLU A 152 -16.47 23.29 10.66
C GLU A 152 -15.44 22.14 10.57
N TRP A 153 -14.14 22.47 10.57
CA TRP A 153 -13.06 21.49 10.61
C TRP A 153 -13.05 20.69 11.93
N LEU A 154 -13.26 21.36 13.07
CA LEU A 154 -13.36 20.69 14.39
C LEU A 154 -14.56 19.74 14.46
N GLN A 155 -15.69 20.11 13.88
CA GLN A 155 -16.90 19.26 13.86
C GLN A 155 -16.76 18.03 12.95
N SER A 156 -16.00 18.15 11.86
CA SER A 156 -15.79 17.04 10.91
C SER A 156 -14.68 16.07 11.31
N ASN A 157 -13.79 16.46 12.24
CA ASN A 157 -12.64 15.66 12.68
C ASN A 157 -12.64 15.32 14.19
N SER A 158 -13.77 15.52 14.89
CA SER A 158 -13.97 15.11 16.30
C SER A 158 -14.49 13.68 16.44
#